data_AF-A0A929C822-F1
#
_entry.id   AF-A0A929C822-F1
#
_cell.length_a   1.000
_cell.length_b   1.000
_cell.length_c   1.000
_cell.angle_alpha   90.00
_cell.angle_beta   90.00
_cell.angle_gamma   90.00
#
_symmetry.space_group_name_H-M   'P 1'
#
loop_
_entity.id
_entity.type
_entity.pdbx_description
1 polymer ?
#
loop_
_entity_poly.entity_id
_entity_poly.type
_entity_poly.pdbx_seq_one_letter_code
_entity_poly.pdbx_strand_id
1 'polypeptide(L)'
;MLKIGITGSIGSGKTTVCTMFEILCINVYHADTEAKKFLNKESVKKKIKYLFSDSIFDKNGNVDNKILASIVFNNPHSLEKLNSLIHPLVKSDFDIWLKKYKKKKYILHEAAIIFESGFYKDFDAIITVSAPKDLRIKRIKQRDNITEQEILN
;
A
#
# COMPACT_ATOMS: atom_id res chain seq x y z
N MET A 1 9.20 18.91 -10.68
CA MET A 1 7.91 18.20 -10.75
C MET A 1 7.41 18.04 -9.32
N LEU A 2 6.19 18.48 -9.03
CA LEU A 2 5.58 18.32 -7.71
C LEU A 2 5.25 16.84 -7.45
N LYS A 3 5.53 16.37 -6.25
CA LYS A 3 5.16 15.05 -5.77
C LYS A 3 4.05 15.20 -4.75
N ILE A 4 2.88 14.66 -5.06
CA ILE A 4 1.70 14.80 -4.19
C ILE A 4 1.33 13.40 -3.68
N GLY A 5 1.28 13.25 -2.35
CA GLY A 5 0.79 12.03 -1.72
C GLY A 5 -0.74 11.99 -1.74
N ILE A 6 -1.33 10.83 -2.01
CA ILE A 6 -2.75 10.56 -1.78
C ILE A 6 -2.87 9.49 -0.71
N THR A 7 -3.58 9.83 0.37
CA THR A 7 -3.82 8.92 1.49
C THR A 7 -5.28 9.00 1.95
N GLY A 8 -5.63 8.22 2.97
CA GLY A 8 -7.00 8.01 3.40
C GLY A 8 -7.21 6.62 3.97
N SER A 9 -8.12 6.52 4.92
CA SER A 9 -8.46 5.25 5.59
C SER A 9 -9.10 4.24 4.64
N ILE A 10 -9.15 2.97 5.04
CA ILE A 10 -9.89 1.94 4.30
C ILE A 10 -11.37 2.35 4.13
N GLY A 11 -11.94 2.06 2.95
CA GLY A 11 -13.32 2.43 2.59
C GLY A 11 -13.56 3.90 2.23
N SER A 12 -12.54 4.77 2.34
CA SER A 12 -12.68 6.21 2.03
C SER A 12 -12.97 6.51 0.56
N GLY A 13 -12.48 5.67 -0.36
CA GLY A 13 -12.60 5.88 -1.81
C GLY A 13 -11.34 6.40 -2.49
N LYS A 14 -10.15 6.25 -1.85
CA LYS A 14 -8.85 6.61 -2.47
C LYS A 14 -8.70 6.15 -3.91
N THR A 15 -8.97 4.87 -4.17
CA THR A 15 -8.85 4.28 -5.52
C THR A 15 -9.72 5.03 -6.53
N THR A 16 -10.95 5.39 -6.17
CA THR A 16 -11.84 6.19 -7.02
C THR A 16 -11.23 7.56 -7.34
N VAL A 17 -10.71 8.27 -6.33
CA VAL A 17 -10.06 9.57 -6.53
C VAL A 17 -8.82 9.44 -7.43
N CYS A 18 -8.00 8.40 -7.23
CA CYS A 18 -6.85 8.13 -8.10
C CYS A 18 -7.29 7.88 -9.55
N THR A 19 -8.33 7.07 -9.77
CA THR A 19 -8.88 6.84 -11.12
C THR A 19 -9.38 8.12 -11.77
N MET A 20 -9.99 9.05 -11.02
CA MET A 20 -10.38 10.35 -11.56
C MET A 20 -9.17 11.15 -12.06
N PHE A 21 -8.06 11.15 -11.33
CA PHE A 21 -6.83 11.79 -11.80
C PHE A 21 -6.22 11.08 -13.02
N GLU A 22 -6.25 9.75 -13.06
CA GLU A 22 -5.77 8.98 -14.21
C GLU A 22 -6.57 9.27 -15.48
N ILE A 23 -7.89 9.42 -15.38
CA ILE A 23 -8.78 9.85 -16.48
C ILE A 23 -8.35 11.23 -17.01
N LEU A 24 -7.85 12.11 -16.13
CA LEU A 24 -7.29 13.42 -16.49
C LEU A 24 -5.82 13.35 -16.96
N CYS A 25 -5.34 12.16 -17.34
CA CYS A 25 -3.98 11.91 -17.84
C CYS A 25 -2.86 12.23 -16.83
N ILE A 26 -3.18 12.18 -15.53
CA ILE A 26 -2.21 12.32 -14.44
C ILE A 26 -1.68 10.96 -14.04
N ASN A 27 -0.36 10.87 -13.88
CA ASN A 27 0.29 9.64 -13.50
C ASN A 27 0.19 9.41 -11.98
N VAL A 28 -0.38 8.27 -11.59
CA VAL A 28 -0.47 7.82 -10.20
C VAL A 28 0.44 6.61 -10.01
N TYR A 29 1.28 6.68 -8.98
CA TYR A 29 2.02 5.54 -8.48
C TYR A 29 1.22 4.88 -7.34
N HIS A 30 0.83 3.62 -7.51
CA HIS A 30 0.05 2.86 -6.53
C HIS A 30 0.96 2.00 -5.65
N ALA A 31 1.40 2.53 -4.52
CA ALA A 31 2.43 1.91 -3.70
C ALA A 31 2.03 0.52 -3.18
N ASP A 32 0.76 0.36 -2.74
CA ASP A 32 0.26 -0.92 -2.23
C ASP A 32 0.27 -2.02 -3.31
N THR A 33 0.04 -1.62 -4.58
CA THR A 33 0.09 -2.54 -5.73
C THR A 33 1.52 -2.93 -6.05
N GLU A 34 2.45 -1.98 -6.07
CA GLU A 34 3.87 -2.25 -6.34
C GLU A 34 4.51 -3.05 -5.19
N ALA A 35 4.17 -2.75 -3.93
CA ALA A 35 4.59 -3.49 -2.74
C ALA A 35 4.32 -4.99 -2.87
N LYS A 36 3.13 -5.38 -3.33
CA LYS A 36 2.75 -6.79 -3.55
C LYS A 36 3.64 -7.50 -4.56
N LYS A 37 4.15 -6.79 -5.58
CA LYS A 37 5.07 -7.37 -6.57
C LYS A 37 6.43 -7.69 -5.94
N PHE A 38 6.86 -6.93 -4.93
CA PHE A 38 8.12 -7.20 -4.23
C PHE A 38 8.06 -8.46 -3.38
N LEU A 39 6.90 -8.81 -2.81
CA LEU A 39 6.75 -9.99 -1.95
C LEU A 39 7.22 -11.29 -2.63
N ASN A 40 7.01 -11.41 -3.94
CA ASN A 40 7.38 -12.59 -4.71
C ASN A 40 8.76 -12.50 -5.38
N LYS A 41 9.57 -11.46 -5.11
CA LYS A 41 10.96 -11.45 -5.55
C LYS A 41 11.77 -12.42 -4.72
N GLU A 42 12.61 -13.22 -5.35
CA GLU A 42 13.36 -14.29 -4.68
C GLU A 42 14.21 -13.79 -3.49
N SER A 43 14.83 -12.61 -3.62
CA SER A 43 15.58 -11.97 -2.53
C SER A 43 14.70 -11.55 -1.35
N VAL A 44 13.45 -11.18 -1.60
CA VAL A 44 12.47 -10.78 -0.58
C VAL A 44 11.86 -12.03 0.07
N LYS A 45 11.50 -13.05 -0.71
CA LYS A 45 11.00 -14.33 -0.21
C LYS A 45 11.94 -14.97 0.80
N LYS A 46 13.24 -14.99 0.53
CA LYS A 46 14.25 -15.49 1.50
C LYS A 46 14.23 -14.74 2.83
N LYS A 47 14.05 -13.43 2.81
CA LYS A 47 13.95 -12.60 4.02
C LYS A 47 12.63 -12.82 4.74
N ILE A 48 11.51 -12.92 4.02
CA ILE A 48 10.19 -13.24 4.59
C ILE A 48 10.23 -14.61 5.28
N LYS A 49 10.81 -15.63 4.64
CA LYS A 49 10.99 -16.97 5.21
C LYS A 49 11.76 -16.94 6.53
N TYR A 50 12.83 -16.14 6.59
CA TYR A 50 13.60 -15.95 7.82
C TYR A 50 12.81 -15.22 8.92
N LEU A 51 12.00 -14.22 8.56
CA LEU A 51 11.28 -13.38 9.53
C LEU A 51 10.04 -14.06 10.14
N PHE A 52 9.33 -14.89 9.37
CA PHE A 52 7.99 -15.33 9.75
C PHE A 52 7.71 -16.83 9.60
N SER A 53 8.65 -17.62 9.06
CA SER A 53 8.58 -19.07 8.77
C SER A 53 8.12 -19.48 7.36
N ASP A 54 8.29 -20.78 7.06
CA ASP A 54 8.00 -21.39 5.75
C ASP A 54 6.51 -21.63 5.49
N SER A 55 5.68 -21.57 6.53
CA SER A 55 4.22 -21.79 6.42
C SER A 55 3.49 -20.70 5.64
N ILE A 56 4.17 -19.60 5.31
CA ILE A 56 3.63 -18.48 4.52
C ILE A 56 3.71 -18.76 3.02
N PHE A 57 4.43 -19.78 2.58
CA PHE A 57 4.57 -20.07 1.16
C PHE A 57 3.52 -21.08 0.69
N ASP A 58 2.92 -20.80 -0.47
CA ASP A 58 2.06 -21.75 -1.16
C ASP A 58 2.89 -22.91 -1.75
N LYS A 59 2.19 -23.93 -2.28
CA LYS A 59 2.82 -25.09 -2.93
C LYS A 59 3.72 -24.75 -4.13
N ASN A 60 3.61 -23.54 -4.68
CA ASN A 60 4.40 -23.06 -5.80
C ASN A 60 5.58 -22.17 -5.35
N GLY A 61 5.78 -21.98 -4.03
CA GLY A 61 6.82 -21.13 -3.47
C GLY A 61 6.56 -19.63 -3.59
N ASN A 62 5.29 -19.23 -3.74
CA ASN A 62 4.86 -17.83 -3.66
C ASN A 62 4.36 -17.49 -2.26
N VAL A 63 4.40 -16.22 -1.89
CA VAL A 63 3.84 -15.75 -0.62
C VAL A 63 2.32 -15.88 -0.65
N ASP A 64 1.75 -16.62 0.29
CA ASP A 64 0.32 -16.60 0.59
C ASP A 64 -0.03 -15.30 1.33
N ASN A 65 -0.61 -14.37 0.58
CA ASN A 65 -0.99 -13.06 1.11
C ASN A 65 -2.00 -13.13 2.26
N LYS A 66 -2.86 -14.17 2.31
CA LYS A 66 -3.85 -14.32 3.40
C LYS A 66 -3.17 -14.73 4.70
N ILE A 67 -2.23 -15.68 4.62
CA ILE A 67 -1.45 -16.12 5.79
C ILE A 67 -0.53 -14.99 6.26
N LEU A 68 0.16 -14.32 5.33
CA LEU A 68 1.01 -13.18 5.70
C LEU A 68 0.18 -12.07 6.36
N ALA A 69 -0.98 -11.74 5.80
CA ALA A 69 -1.91 -10.76 6.37
C ALA A 69 -2.34 -11.14 7.79
N SER A 70 -2.75 -12.39 8.04
CA SER A 70 -3.18 -12.81 9.37
C SER A 70 -2.05 -12.73 10.42
N ILE A 71 -0.79 -12.96 10.02
CA ILE A 71 0.36 -12.83 10.91
C ILE A 71 0.65 -11.36 11.24
N VAL A 72 0.65 -10.48 10.23
CA VAL A 72 1.04 -9.08 10.44
C VAL A 72 -0.07 -8.23 11.03
N PHE A 73 -1.34 -8.50 10.73
CA PHE A 73 -2.47 -7.75 11.32
C PHE A 73 -2.70 -8.09 12.80
N ASN A 74 -2.32 -9.29 13.24
CA ASN A 74 -2.43 -9.68 14.64
C ASN A 74 -1.19 -9.32 15.48
N ASN A 75 -0.12 -8.80 14.87
CA ASN A 75 1.12 -8.49 15.57
C ASN A 75 1.81 -7.23 14.99
N PRO A 76 1.73 -6.08 15.70
CA PRO A 76 2.33 -4.82 15.27
C PRO A 76 3.84 -4.91 14.97
N HIS A 77 4.59 -5.70 15.74
CA HIS A 77 6.02 -5.89 15.53
C HIS A 77 6.32 -6.73 14.27
N SER A 78 5.46 -7.70 13.95
CA SER A 78 5.52 -8.42 12.67
C SER A 78 5.24 -7.49 11.49
N LEU A 79 4.24 -6.62 11.62
CA LEU A 79 3.94 -5.62 10.60
C LEU A 79 5.09 -4.64 10.38
N GLU A 80 5.72 -4.17 11.45
CA GLU A 80 6.90 -3.28 11.37
C GLU A 80 8.08 -3.96 10.65
N LYS A 81 8.35 -5.23 10.97
CA LYS A 81 9.38 -6.03 10.27
C LYS A 81 9.09 -6.18 8.78
N LEU A 82 7.85 -6.45 8.40
CA LEU A 82 7.47 -6.52 6.98
C LEU A 82 7.62 -5.16 6.31
N ASN A 83 7.15 -4.10 6.95
CA ASN A 83 7.19 -2.74 6.41
C ASN A 83 8.64 -2.25 6.24
N SER A 84 9.52 -2.49 7.19
CA SER A 84 10.95 -2.13 7.09
C SER A 84 11.68 -2.87 5.97
N LEU A 85 11.21 -4.08 5.60
CA LEU A 85 11.70 -4.82 4.44
C LEU A 85 11.19 -4.24 3.12
N ILE A 86 9.91 -3.86 3.05
CA ILE A 86 9.23 -3.50 1.79
C ILE A 86 9.35 -2.01 1.46
N HIS A 87 9.24 -1.12 2.44
CA HIS A 87 9.26 0.34 2.22
C HIS A 87 10.50 0.84 1.46
N PRO A 88 11.74 0.41 1.75
CA PRO A 88 12.90 0.84 0.97
C PRO A 88 12.84 0.41 -0.50
N LEU A 89 12.24 -0.75 -0.79
CA LEU A 89 12.09 -1.27 -2.15
C LEU A 89 11.07 -0.44 -2.94
N VAL A 90 9.94 -0.11 -2.31
CA VAL A 90 8.92 0.77 -2.88
C VAL A 90 9.50 2.18 -3.11
N LYS A 91 10.31 2.71 -2.18
CA LYS A 91 11.00 4.00 -2.38
C LYS A 91 11.84 4.02 -3.65
N SER A 92 12.72 3.02 -3.78
CA SER A 92 13.64 2.91 -4.90
C SER A 92 12.89 2.75 -6.23
N ASP A 93 11.82 1.96 -6.22
CA ASP A 93 10.97 1.77 -7.39
C ASP A 93 10.23 3.05 -7.79
N PHE A 94 9.71 3.79 -6.82
CA PHE A 94 9.12 5.10 -7.05
C PHE A 94 10.15 6.07 -7.64
N ASP A 95 11.38 6.12 -7.11
CA ASP A 95 12.45 6.98 -7.67
C ASP A 95 12.79 6.62 -9.12
N ILE A 96 12.76 5.33 -9.47
CA ILE A 96 12.92 4.86 -10.85
C ILE A 96 11.72 5.27 -11.71
N TRP A 97 10.51 5.11 -11.18
CA TRP A 97 9.27 5.48 -11.85
C TRP A 97 9.22 6.99 -12.16
N LEU A 98 9.66 7.84 -11.23
CA LEU A 98 9.76 9.29 -11.42
C LEU A 98 10.63 9.68 -12.63
N LYS A 99 11.68 8.89 -12.92
CA LYS A 99 12.55 9.15 -14.09
C LYS A 99 11.82 9.03 -15.42
N LYS A 100 10.72 8.26 -15.49
CA LYS A 100 9.89 8.12 -16.69
C LYS A 100 9.04 9.36 -16.97
N TYR A 101 8.76 10.17 -15.93
CA TYR A 101 7.81 11.28 -15.98
C TYR A 101 8.43 12.65 -15.70
N LYS A 102 9.76 12.81 -15.87
CA LYS A 102 10.51 14.05 -15.56
C LYS A 102 9.91 15.35 -16.16
N LYS A 103 9.20 15.24 -17.28
CA LYS A 103 8.56 16.39 -17.97
C LYS A 103 7.17 16.76 -17.43
N LYS A 104 6.58 15.95 -16.54
CA LYS A 104 5.27 16.24 -15.95
C LYS A 104 5.39 17.35 -14.90
N LYS A 105 4.35 18.17 -14.79
CA LYS A 105 4.30 19.25 -13.78
C LYS A 105 4.16 18.66 -12.38
N TYR A 106 3.32 17.65 -12.22
CA TYR A 106 3.12 16.92 -10.98
C TYR A 106 2.80 15.44 -11.23
N ILE A 107 2.96 14.65 -10.19
CA ILE A 107 2.58 13.24 -10.11
C ILE A 107 1.87 12.98 -8.78
N LEU A 108 1.22 11.82 -8.71
CA LEU A 108 0.54 11.36 -7.52
C LEU A 108 1.19 10.07 -7.02
N HIS A 109 1.27 9.91 -5.71
CA HIS A 109 1.70 8.69 -5.05
C HIS A 109 0.63 8.26 -4.05
N GLU A 110 -0.10 7.22 -4.38
CA GLU A 110 -1.12 6.63 -3.53
C GLU A 110 -0.48 5.63 -2.57
N ALA A 111 -0.72 5.82 -1.27
CA ALA A 111 -0.44 4.81 -0.26
C ALA A 111 -1.35 4.99 0.97
N ALA A 112 -1.76 3.87 1.55
CA ALA A 112 -2.59 3.89 2.76
C ALA A 112 -1.84 4.41 4.00
N ILE A 113 -0.52 4.23 4.05
CA ILE A 113 0.33 4.43 5.24
C ILE A 113 1.47 5.42 4.92
N ILE A 114 1.12 6.64 4.50
CA ILE A 114 2.11 7.68 4.13
C ILE A 114 2.80 8.27 5.36
N PHE A 115 2.11 8.35 6.50
CA PHE A 115 2.62 9.03 7.69
C PHE A 115 3.49 8.11 8.54
N GLU A 116 3.02 6.88 8.78
CA GLU A 116 3.67 5.89 9.63
C GLU A 116 4.95 5.35 8.97
N SER A 117 5.03 5.41 7.64
CA SER A 117 6.26 5.11 6.90
C SER A 117 7.26 6.26 6.88
N GLY A 118 6.88 7.47 7.32
CA GLY A 118 7.70 8.67 7.22
C GLY A 118 7.82 9.26 5.81
N PHE A 119 7.23 8.62 4.79
CA PHE A 119 7.31 9.06 3.39
C PHE A 119 6.63 10.40 3.12
N TYR A 120 5.71 10.83 4.00
CA TYR A 120 5.07 12.14 3.91
C TYR A 120 6.09 13.29 3.72
N LYS A 121 7.30 13.14 4.25
CA LYS A 121 8.40 14.13 4.15
C LYS A 121 8.98 14.27 2.73
N ASP A 122 8.78 13.27 1.88
CA ASP A 122 9.27 13.25 0.50
C ASP A 122 8.27 13.88 -0.50
N PHE A 123 7.10 14.33 -0.01
CA PHE A 123 6.03 14.94 -0.81
C PHE A 123 5.91 16.45 -0.56
N ASP A 124 5.58 17.19 -1.62
CA ASP A 124 5.35 18.64 -1.57
C ASP A 124 3.94 18.97 -1.02
N ALA A 125 2.99 18.05 -1.19
CA ALA A 125 1.63 18.17 -0.68
C ALA A 125 1.00 16.79 -0.43
N ILE A 126 -0.04 16.75 0.41
CA ILE A 126 -0.78 15.52 0.72
C ILE A 126 -2.28 15.78 0.58
N ILE A 127 -2.94 14.93 -0.19
CA ILE A 127 -4.40 14.87 -0.31
C ILE A 127 -4.89 13.72 0.57
N THR A 128 -5.75 14.05 1.54
CA THR A 128 -6.42 13.04 2.37
C THR A 128 -7.85 12.83 1.88
N VAL A 129 -8.13 11.64 1.35
CA VAL A 129 -9.48 11.22 0.99
C VAL A 129 -10.18 10.71 2.24
N SER A 130 -11.31 11.34 2.58
CA SER A 130 -12.08 11.00 3.77
C SER A 130 -13.54 10.72 3.42
N ALA A 131 -14.20 9.95 4.28
CA ALA A 131 -15.62 9.68 4.23
C ALA A 131 -16.14 9.39 5.65
N PRO A 132 -17.44 9.65 5.93
CA PRO A 132 -18.05 9.30 7.21
C PRO A 132 -17.81 7.84 7.59
N LYS A 133 -17.58 7.57 8.87
CA LYS A 133 -17.25 6.23 9.39
C LYS A 133 -18.26 5.18 8.95
N ASP A 134 -19.55 5.47 9.12
CA ASP A 134 -20.64 4.53 8.79
C ASP A 134 -20.68 4.20 7.29
N LEU A 135 -20.36 5.18 6.44
CA LEU A 135 -20.27 4.97 5.00
C LEU A 135 -19.06 4.10 4.63
N ARG A 136 -17.91 4.30 5.29
CA ARG A 136 -16.72 3.45 5.08
C ARG A 136 -17.01 2.01 5.48
N ILE A 137 -17.63 1.79 6.64
CA ILE A 137 -18.03 0.47 7.11
C ILE A 137 -18.98 -0.20 6.12
N LYS A 138 -20.02 0.51 5.67
CA LYS A 138 -20.98 0.00 4.68
C LYS A 138 -20.28 -0.44 3.38
N ARG A 139 -19.35 0.36 2.86
CA ARG A 139 -18.59 0.04 1.65
C ARG A 139 -17.71 -1.20 1.83
N ILE A 140 -17.05 -1.32 2.98
CA ILE A 140 -16.16 -2.44 3.27
C ILE A 140 -16.97 -3.74 3.40
N LYS A 141 -18.08 -3.72 4.13
CA LYS A 141 -19.02 -4.86 4.21
C LYS A 141 -19.48 -5.34 2.83
N GLN A 142 -19.86 -4.40 1.95
CA GLN A 142 -20.31 -4.70 0.60
C GLN A 142 -19.21 -5.29 -0.30
N ARG A 143 -17.96 -4.85 -0.13
CA ARG A 143 -16.84 -5.25 -0.99
C ARG A 143 -16.17 -6.54 -0.54
N ASP A 144 -15.87 -6.65 0.75
CA ASP A 144 -14.97 -7.66 1.29
C ASP A 144 -15.72 -8.81 2.00
N ASN A 145 -17.04 -8.71 2.14
CA ASN A 145 -17.90 -9.67 2.86
C ASN A 145 -17.38 -9.98 4.29
N ILE A 146 -16.78 -8.99 4.94
CA ILE A 146 -16.24 -9.06 6.29
C ILE A 146 -17.19 -8.44 7.32
N THR A 147 -17.08 -8.91 8.56
CA THR A 147 -17.93 -8.47 9.68
C THR A 147 -17.50 -7.10 10.20
N GLU A 148 -18.41 -6.42 10.91
CA GLU A 148 -18.16 -5.07 11.44
C GLU A 148 -17.02 -5.02 12.47
N GLN A 149 -16.79 -6.12 13.18
CA GLN A 149 -15.69 -6.27 14.13
C GLN A 149 -14.32 -6.35 13.43
N GLU A 150 -14.24 -7.01 12.27
CA GLU A 150 -13.01 -7.09 11.46
C GLU A 150 -12.65 -5.76 10.78
N ILE A 151 -13.60 -4.81 10.73
CA ILE A 151 -13.41 -3.47 10.13
C ILE A 151 -12.90 -2.45 11.16
N LEU A 152 -13.18 -2.70 12.46
CA LEU A 152 -12.93 -1.75 13.55
C LEU A 152 -11.65 -2.06 14.35
N ASN A 153 -11.07 -3.24 14.17
CA ASN A 153 -9.75 -3.63 14.68
C ASN A 153 -8.65 -3.24 13.69
#